data_AF-A0A1G9RW99-F1
#
_entry.id   AF-A0A1G9RW99-F1
#
_cell.length_a   1.000
_cell.length_b   1.000
_cell.length_c   1.000
_cell.angle_alpha   90.00
_cell.angle_beta   90.00
_cell.angle_gamma   90.00
#
_symmetry.space_group_name_H-M   'P 1'
#
loop_
_entity.id
_entity.type
_entity.pdbx_description
1 polymer ?
#
loop_
_entity_poly.entity_id
_entity_poly.type
_entity_poly.pdbx_seq_one_letter_code
_entity_poly.pdbx_strand_id
1 'polypeptide(L)'
;MLHIRGMDDKRRFAERLKQAMREAGYDPRPSILEREFNLRFWGKPITFQGVRRWLRGESMPSQDKLMVLAQWLQVEPQQLRYGAADDPGVGEPPAAWRAEISDEERELLDTYRALPEQQRDTLREVVTALAVASGVKPR
;
A
#
# COMPACT_ATOMS: atom_id res chain seq x y z
N MET A 1 8.29 -9.12 -24.56
CA MET A 1 7.39 -7.95 -24.52
C MET A 1 7.02 -7.46 -23.10
N LEU A 2 7.46 -8.11 -22.00
CA LEU A 2 7.08 -7.73 -20.61
C LEU A 2 7.82 -6.52 -19.99
N HIS A 3 8.92 -6.03 -20.59
CA HIS A 3 9.76 -5.00 -19.95
C HIS A 3 9.23 -3.56 -20.06
N ILE A 4 8.40 -3.26 -21.08
CA ILE A 4 7.94 -1.88 -21.35
C ILE A 4 6.86 -1.44 -20.35
N ARG A 5 5.87 -2.31 -20.10
CA ARG A 5 4.73 -2.01 -19.21
C ARG A 5 5.17 -1.67 -17.77
N GLY A 6 6.17 -2.37 -17.25
CA GLY A 6 6.69 -2.12 -15.90
C GLY A 6 7.48 -0.80 -15.76
N MET A 7 8.05 -0.25 -16.83
CA MET A 7 8.64 1.08 -16.81
C MET A 7 7.56 2.17 -16.80
N ASP A 8 6.49 1.97 -17.57
CA ASP A 8 5.37 2.91 -17.63
C ASP A 8 4.63 3.00 -16.28
N ASP A 9 4.45 1.87 -15.59
CA ASP A 9 3.79 1.84 -14.27
C ASP A 9 4.57 2.62 -13.21
N LYS A 10 5.91 2.51 -13.21
CA LYS A 10 6.76 3.28 -12.30
C LYS A 10 6.72 4.78 -12.59
N ARG A 11 6.68 5.17 -13.86
CA ARG A 11 6.58 6.58 -14.26
C ARG A 11 5.22 7.16 -13.88
N ARG A 12 4.13 6.42 -14.10
CA ARG A 12 2.78 6.82 -13.67
C ARG A 12 2.68 6.96 -12.15
N PHE A 13 3.22 6.00 -11.39
CA PHE A 13 3.34 6.12 -9.94
C PHE A 13 4.10 7.39 -9.54
N ALA A 14 5.23 7.69 -10.19
CA ALA A 14 6.02 8.87 -9.88
C ALA A 14 5.24 10.17 -10.10
N GLU A 15 4.46 10.27 -11.19
CA GLU A 15 3.61 11.44 -11.44
C GLU A 15 2.50 11.58 -10.41
N ARG A 16 1.83 10.48 -10.03
CA ARG A 16 0.84 10.49 -8.96
C ARG A 16 1.42 10.87 -7.61
N LEU A 17 2.60 10.35 -7.27
CA LEU A 17 3.30 10.72 -6.04
C LEU A 17 3.63 12.22 -6.02
N LYS A 18 4.14 12.78 -7.12
CA LYS A 18 4.38 14.23 -7.23
C LYS A 18 3.09 15.03 -7.07
N GLN A 19 2.01 14.55 -7.68
CA GLN A 19 0.72 15.22 -7.63
C GLN A 19 0.15 15.22 -6.20
N ALA A 20 0.15 14.06 -5.53
CA ALA A 20 -0.28 13.93 -4.14
C ALA A 20 0.57 14.79 -3.19
N MET A 21 1.89 14.91 -3.43
CA MET A 21 2.73 15.84 -2.68
C MET A 21 2.28 17.29 -2.85
N ARG A 22 2.00 17.72 -4.08
CA ARG A 22 1.53 19.10 -4.35
C ARG A 22 0.16 19.37 -3.71
N GLU A 23 -0.76 18.42 -3.82
CA GLU A 23 -2.11 18.51 -3.22
C GLU A 23 -2.04 18.58 -1.69
N ALA A 24 -1.09 17.87 -1.08
CA ALA A 24 -0.80 17.96 0.35
C ALA A 24 0.02 19.21 0.74
N GLY A 25 0.32 20.11 -0.20
CA GLY A 25 1.02 21.38 0.05
C GLY A 25 2.55 21.30 0.06
N TYR A 26 3.14 20.23 -0.45
CA TYR A 26 4.59 20.01 -0.51
C TYR A 26 5.14 20.15 -1.94
N ASP A 27 6.32 20.75 -2.05
CA ASP A 27 7.11 20.71 -3.28
C ASP A 27 7.68 19.28 -3.47
N PRO A 28 7.49 18.62 -4.64
CA PRO A 28 7.95 17.25 -4.90
C PRO A 28 9.47 17.12 -5.06
N ARG A 29 10.21 17.48 -4.02
CA ARG A 29 11.67 17.40 -3.93
C ARG A 29 12.10 16.17 -3.11
N PRO A 30 13.15 15.45 -3.53
CA PRO A 30 13.64 14.29 -2.79
C PRO A 30 13.97 14.59 -1.32
N SER A 31 14.52 15.77 -1.00
CA SER A 31 14.84 16.14 0.38
C SER A 31 13.61 16.32 1.28
N ILE A 32 12.50 16.82 0.73
CA ILE A 32 11.24 16.97 1.47
C ILE A 32 10.62 15.59 1.67
N LEU A 33 10.53 14.81 0.59
CA LEU A 33 9.98 13.45 0.62
C LEU A 33 10.74 12.55 1.62
N GLU A 34 12.07 12.57 1.61
CA GLU A 34 12.89 11.82 2.56
C GLU A 34 12.60 12.21 4.01
N ARG A 35 12.66 13.51 4.31
CA ARG A 35 12.48 14.02 5.67
C ARG A 35 11.10 13.66 6.20
N GLU A 36 10.06 14.02 5.47
CA GLU A 36 8.68 13.83 5.90
C GLU A 36 8.29 12.35 5.99
N PHE A 37 8.79 11.52 5.08
CA PHE A 37 8.60 10.08 5.17
C PHE A 37 9.27 9.49 6.42
N ASN A 38 10.54 9.84 6.66
CA ASN A 38 11.30 9.27 7.77
C ASN A 38 10.77 9.73 9.15
N LEU A 39 10.17 10.92 9.25
CA LEU A 39 9.47 11.34 10.47
C LEU A 39 8.27 10.45 10.83
N ARG A 40 7.73 9.70 9.87
CA ARG A 40 6.52 8.89 10.00
C ARG A 40 6.80 7.39 9.92
N PHE A 41 8.03 7.00 9.58
CA PHE A 41 8.42 5.60 9.37
C PHE A 41 9.22 5.05 10.55
N TRP A 42 8.68 4.01 11.20
CA TRP A 42 9.27 3.39 12.39
C TRP A 42 10.27 2.25 12.07
N GLY A 43 10.58 2.03 10.79
CA GLY A 43 11.55 1.05 10.33
C GLY A 43 12.90 1.65 9.93
N LYS A 44 13.70 0.89 9.16
CA LYS A 44 14.97 1.40 8.62
C LYS A 44 14.70 2.65 7.76
N PRO A 45 15.31 3.81 8.06
CA PRO A 45 15.02 5.04 7.33
C PRO A 45 15.29 4.88 5.83
N ILE A 46 14.44 5.50 5.01
CA ILE A 46 14.67 5.58 3.58
C ILE A 46 15.77 6.60 3.31
N THR A 47 16.61 6.31 2.31
CA THR A 47 17.67 7.21 1.89
C THR A 47 17.18 8.19 0.84
N PHE A 48 17.83 9.36 0.75
CA PHE A 48 17.65 10.34 -0.32
C PHE A 48 17.63 9.70 -1.73
N GLN A 49 18.55 8.79 -2.00
CA GLN A 49 18.63 8.10 -3.30
C GLN A 49 17.41 7.20 -3.54
N GLY A 50 16.87 6.56 -2.49
CA GLY A 50 15.65 5.77 -2.58
C GLY A 50 14.45 6.59 -3.01
N VAL A 51 14.18 7.70 -2.31
CA VAL A 51 13.05 8.58 -2.64
C VAL A 51 13.22 9.30 -3.97
N ARG A 52 14.47 9.62 -4.36
CA ARG A 52 14.77 10.20 -5.69
C ARG A 52 14.43 9.23 -6.81
N ARG A 53 14.69 7.93 -6.63
CA ARG A 53 14.28 6.89 -7.60
C ARG A 53 12.76 6.77 -7.70
N TRP A 54 12.04 6.92 -6.60
CA TRP A 54 10.56 6.95 -6.61
C TRP A 54 10.04 8.15 -7.41
N LEU A 55 10.53 9.36 -7.14
CA LEU A 55 10.10 10.57 -7.86
C LEU A 55 10.48 10.59 -9.34
N ARG A 56 11.39 9.72 -9.78
CA ARG A 56 11.79 9.58 -11.18
C ARG A 56 11.12 8.41 -11.90
N GLY A 57 10.38 7.58 -11.17
CA GLY A 57 9.82 6.35 -11.72
C GLY A 57 10.88 5.31 -12.08
N GLU A 58 12.01 5.32 -11.38
CA GLU A 58 13.08 4.32 -11.54
C GLU A 58 12.78 3.07 -10.69
N SER A 59 12.08 3.25 -9.56
CA SER A 59 11.66 2.18 -8.64
C SER A 59 10.29 2.45 -8.02
N MET A 60 9.69 1.40 -7.43
CA MET A 60 8.52 1.53 -6.57
C MET A 60 8.90 1.31 -5.10
N PRO A 61 8.18 1.91 -4.15
CA PRO A 61 8.25 1.53 -2.74
C PRO A 61 7.72 0.10 -2.53
N SER A 62 8.19 -0.54 -1.46
CA SER A 62 7.54 -1.75 -0.91
C SER A 62 6.17 -1.39 -0.30
N GLN A 63 5.33 -2.39 -0.04
CA GLN A 63 3.95 -2.18 0.41
C GLN A 63 3.84 -1.37 1.72
N ASP A 64 4.66 -1.71 2.73
CA ASP A 64 4.80 -0.95 3.98
C ASP A 64 5.06 0.54 3.74
N LYS A 65 5.99 0.87 2.84
CA LYS A 65 6.36 2.25 2.54
C LYS A 65 5.29 2.96 1.73
N LEU A 66 4.62 2.25 0.83
CA LEU A 66 3.48 2.78 0.08
C LEU A 66 2.34 3.18 1.03
N MET A 67 2.03 2.34 2.03
CA MET A 67 1.01 2.65 3.03
C MET A 67 1.34 3.92 3.83
N VAL A 68 2.61 4.12 4.20
CA VAL A 68 3.04 5.34 4.90
C VAL A 68 2.93 6.58 4.02
N LEU A 69 3.29 6.47 2.74
CA LEU A 69 3.09 7.57 1.78
C LEU A 69 1.61 7.91 1.61
N ALA A 70 0.77 6.90 1.43
CA ALA A 70 -0.67 7.03 1.29
C ALA A 70 -1.30 7.69 2.52
N GLN A 71 -0.96 7.21 3.72
CA GLN A 71 -1.44 7.79 4.98
C GLN A 71 -0.97 9.23 5.16
N TRP A 72 0.30 9.54 4.88
CA TRP A 72 0.80 10.90 5.01
C TRP A 72 0.15 11.86 4.03
N LEU A 73 0.02 11.46 2.76
CA LEU A 73 -0.50 12.30 1.68
C LEU A 73 -2.04 12.28 1.58
N GLN A 74 -2.72 11.51 2.44
CA GLN A 74 -4.17 11.37 2.47
C GLN A 74 -4.76 10.89 1.13
N VAL A 75 -4.06 9.96 0.47
CA VAL A 75 -4.49 9.32 -0.78
C VAL A 75 -4.61 7.82 -0.55
N GLU A 76 -5.58 7.17 -1.18
CA GLU A 76 -5.74 5.72 -1.07
C GLU A 76 -4.53 4.99 -1.70
N PRO A 77 -3.97 3.93 -1.06
CA PRO A 77 -2.72 3.31 -1.53
C PRO A 77 -2.80 2.73 -2.95
N GLN A 78 -3.94 2.19 -3.38
CA GLN A 78 -4.13 1.65 -4.72
C GLN A 78 -4.23 2.78 -5.74
N GLN A 79 -4.93 3.87 -5.43
CA GLN A 79 -4.98 5.07 -6.25
C GLN A 79 -3.58 5.67 -6.42
N LEU A 80 -2.78 5.72 -5.36
CA LEU A 80 -1.40 6.19 -5.45
C LEU A 80 -0.53 5.29 -6.34
N ARG A 81 -0.68 3.96 -6.20
CA ARG A 81 0.11 2.97 -6.94
C ARG A 81 -0.30 2.86 -8.40
N TYR A 82 -1.59 2.73 -8.66
CA TYR A 82 -2.16 2.34 -9.95
C TYR A 82 -2.93 3.47 -10.62
N GLY A 83 -3.54 4.38 -9.87
CA GLY A 83 -4.45 5.40 -10.38
C GLY A 83 -5.90 5.06 -10.05
N ALA A 84 -6.82 5.98 -10.34
CA ALA A 84 -8.25 5.69 -10.23
C ALA A 84 -8.67 4.62 -11.25
N ALA A 85 -9.75 3.88 -10.96
CA ALA A 85 -10.27 2.83 -11.84
C ALA A 85 -10.58 3.32 -13.27
N ASP A 86 -10.80 4.62 -13.45
CA ASP A 86 -11.11 5.26 -14.73
C ASP A 86 -9.87 5.66 -15.55
N ASP A 87 -8.63 5.37 -15.09
CA ASP A 87 -7.41 5.64 -15.86
C ASP A 87 -7.26 4.61 -17.01
N PRO A 88 -7.44 5.02 -18.29
CA PRO A 88 -7.54 4.10 -19.42
C PRO A 88 -6.24 3.34 -19.74
N GLY A 89 -5.16 3.57 -19.00
CA GLY A 89 -3.87 2.89 -19.16
C GLY A 89 -3.58 1.75 -18.19
N VAL A 90 -4.45 1.49 -17.21
CA VAL A 90 -4.18 0.58 -16.09
C VAL A 90 -4.99 -0.69 -16.27
N GLY A 91 -4.44 -1.66 -17.01
CA GLY A 91 -5.05 -2.99 -17.06
C GLY A 91 -5.18 -3.60 -15.65
N GLU A 92 -6.25 -4.36 -15.47
CA GLU A 92 -6.85 -4.80 -14.21
C GLU A 92 -5.88 -5.01 -13.03
N PRO A 93 -6.23 -4.51 -11.84
CA PRO A 93 -5.45 -4.77 -10.63
C PRO A 93 -5.33 -6.29 -10.41
N PRO A 94 -4.16 -6.80 -9.98
CA PRO A 94 -4.01 -8.22 -9.65
C PRO A 94 -5.10 -8.63 -8.66
N ALA A 95 -5.82 -9.72 -8.96
CA ALA A 95 -6.98 -10.18 -8.19
C ALA A 95 -6.72 -10.34 -6.68
N ALA A 96 -5.45 -10.54 -6.29
CA ALA A 96 -5.00 -10.57 -4.91
C ALA A 96 -5.25 -9.27 -4.10
N TRP A 97 -5.58 -8.16 -4.77
CA TRP A 97 -5.85 -6.84 -4.16
C TRP A 97 -7.27 -6.34 -4.42
N ARG A 98 -8.08 -7.08 -5.18
CA ARG A 98 -9.49 -6.75 -5.43
C ARG A 98 -10.40 -7.02 -4.23
N ALA A 99 -9.88 -7.69 -3.20
CA ALA A 99 -10.48 -7.58 -1.89
C ALA A 99 -10.09 -6.21 -1.33
N GLU A 100 -10.80 -5.17 -1.77
CA GLU A 100 -11.11 -4.08 -0.85
C GLU A 100 -11.52 -4.75 0.45
N ILE A 101 -10.82 -4.47 1.55
CA ILE A 101 -11.29 -4.93 2.86
C ILE A 101 -12.72 -4.41 2.96
N SER A 102 -13.70 -5.31 2.82
CA SER A 102 -15.10 -4.91 2.82
C SER A 102 -15.39 -4.25 4.15
N ASP A 103 -16.43 -3.42 4.23
CA ASP A 103 -16.79 -2.84 5.53
C ASP A 103 -17.07 -3.94 6.57
N GLU A 104 -17.53 -5.13 6.12
CA GLU A 104 -17.66 -6.30 6.98
C GLU A 104 -16.29 -6.87 7.41
N GLU A 105 -15.30 -6.95 6.52
CA GLU A 105 -13.94 -7.39 6.89
C GLU A 105 -13.25 -6.39 7.84
N ARG A 106 -13.52 -5.09 7.68
CA ARG A 106 -13.03 -4.03 8.57
C ARG A 106 -13.69 -4.13 9.96
N GLU A 107 -15.01 -4.27 10.01
CA GLU A 107 -15.76 -4.47 11.25
C GLU A 107 -15.34 -5.74 11.99
N LEU A 108 -15.10 -6.83 11.26
CA LEU A 108 -14.60 -8.08 11.81
C LEU A 108 -13.21 -7.91 12.44
N LEU A 109 -12.31 -7.18 11.78
CA LEU A 109 -10.96 -6.91 12.30
C LEU A 109 -10.98 -6.02 13.54
N ASP A 110 -11.82 -4.99 13.57
CA ASP A 110 -11.95 -4.10 14.72
C ASP A 110 -12.60 -4.83 15.91
N THR A 111 -13.62 -5.65 15.65
CA THR A 111 -14.21 -6.53 16.65
C THR A 111 -13.18 -7.51 17.21
N TYR A 112 -12.44 -8.22 16.35
CA TYR A 112 -11.38 -9.14 16.77
C TYR A 112 -10.33 -8.46 17.65
N ARG A 113 -9.94 -7.21 17.36
CA ARG A 113 -8.98 -6.45 18.17
C ARG A 113 -9.50 -6.08 19.55
N ALA A 114 -10.81 -5.85 19.67
CA ALA A 114 -11.46 -5.49 20.93
C ALA A 114 -11.66 -6.68 21.89
N LEU A 115 -11.51 -7.93 21.40
CA LEU A 115 -11.69 -9.12 22.21
C LEU A 115 -10.51 -9.37 23.19
N PRO A 116 -10.78 -9.90 24.39
CA PRO A 116 -9.76 -10.45 25.28
C PRO A 116 -8.89 -11.51 24.60
N GLU A 117 -7.65 -11.63 25.05
CA GLU A 117 -6.65 -12.56 24.49
C GLU A 117 -7.17 -13.99 24.35
N GLN A 118 -7.80 -14.52 25.41
CA GLN A 118 -8.36 -15.87 25.41
C GLN A 118 -9.39 -16.09 24.29
N GLN A 119 -10.20 -15.08 23.95
CA GLN A 119 -11.21 -15.18 22.90
C GLN A 119 -10.61 -15.06 21.50
N ARG A 120 -9.53 -14.27 21.36
CA ARG A 120 -8.78 -14.18 20.09
C ARG A 120 -8.08 -15.50 19.76
N ASP A 121 -7.57 -16.20 20.77
CA ASP A 121 -6.93 -17.51 20.57
C ASP A 121 -7.94 -18.56 20.09
N THR A 122 -9.11 -18.62 20.72
CA THR A 122 -10.21 -19.49 20.25
C THR A 122 -10.60 -19.18 18.79
N LEU A 123 -10.72 -17.90 18.42
CA LEU A 123 -11.02 -17.54 17.03
C LEU A 123 -9.92 -17.95 16.04
N ARG A 124 -8.63 -17.84 16.42
CA ARG A 124 -7.53 -18.30 15.55
C ARG A 124 -7.59 -19.80 15.30
N GLU A 125 -7.93 -20.59 16.33
CA GLU A 125 -8.10 -22.03 16.19
C GLU A 125 -9.25 -22.37 15.24
N VAL A 126 -10.40 -21.68 15.37
CA VAL A 126 -11.54 -21.85 14.48
C VAL A 126 -11.19 -21.50 13.04
N VAL A 127 -10.55 -20.35 12.81
CA VAL A 127 -10.14 -19.91 11.46
C VAL A 127 -9.15 -20.90 10.85
N THR A 128 -8.21 -21.41 11.65
CA THR A 128 -7.22 -22.41 11.22
C THR A 128 -7.90 -23.73 10.86
N ALA A 129 -8.83 -24.20 11.69
CA ALA A 129 -9.60 -25.42 11.43
C ALA A 129 -10.43 -25.31 10.15
N LEU A 130 -11.09 -24.17 9.94
CA LEU A 130 -11.87 -23.89 8.72
C LEU A 130 -10.97 -23.79 7.48
N ALA A 131 -9.79 -23.17 7.60
CA ALA A 131 -8.83 -23.08 6.50
C ALA A 131 -8.36 -24.48 6.07
N VAL A 132 -7.99 -25.32 7.04
CA VAL A 132 -7.58 -26.71 6.80
C VAL A 132 -8.72 -27.52 6.16
N ALA A 133 -9.94 -27.44 6.72
CA ALA A 133 -11.11 -28.12 6.17
C ALA A 133 -11.45 -27.69 4.74
N SER A 134 -11.16 -26.43 4.39
CA SER A 134 -11.41 -25.86 3.06
C SER A 134 -10.22 -26.01 2.09
N GLY A 135 -9.14 -26.68 2.51
CA GLY A 135 -7.94 -26.86 1.68
C GLY A 135 -7.10 -25.58 1.47
N VAL A 136 -7.38 -24.52 2.23
CA VAL A 136 -6.60 -23.28 2.22
C VAL A 136 -5.42 -23.44 3.18
N LYS A 137 -4.19 -23.30 2.69
CA LYS A 137 -3.01 -23.37 3.58
C LYS A 137 -2.95 -22.11 4.46
N PRO A 138 -3.04 -22.23 5.79
CA PRO A 138 -2.74 -21.10 6.67
C PRO A 138 -1.27 -20.71 6.50
N ARG A 139 -0.99 -19.41 6.44
CA ARG A 139 0.38 -18.85 6.37
C ARG A 139 0.94 -18.56 7.75
#